data_AF-A0A238JF19-F1
#
_entry.id   AF-A0A238JF19-F1
#
_cell.length_a   1.000
_cell.length_b   1.000
_cell.length_c   1.000
_cell.angle_alpha   90.00
_cell.angle_beta   90.00
_cell.angle_gamma   90.00
#
_symmetry.space_group_name_H-M   'P 1'
#
loop_
_entity.id
_entity.type
_entity.pdbx_description
1 polymer ?
#
loop_
_entity_poly.entity_id
_entity_poly.type
_entity_poly.pdbx_seq_one_letter_code
_entity_poly.pdbx_strand_id
1 'polypeptide(L)'
;MTRPKPQIDRIAILDDLSCQHTQAIEVDVYLNNGERRWCWFTIPQALNTYGDWIAGTKIPFHHSSPHMIVIASELTEELIHATLNDIAENKDIHFATLPCD
;
A
#
# COMPACT_ATOMS: atom_id res chain seq x y z
N MET A 1 -10.49 -26.79 10.49
CA MET A 1 -9.20 -26.64 9.79
C MET A 1 -9.10 -25.20 9.33
N THR A 2 -8.12 -24.45 9.81
CA THR A 2 -7.84 -23.10 9.29
C THR A 2 -7.32 -23.24 7.86
N ARG A 3 -7.90 -22.49 6.92
CA ARG A 3 -7.35 -22.43 5.55
C ARG A 3 -5.91 -21.88 5.63
N PRO A 4 -4.99 -22.37 4.78
CA PRO A 4 -3.66 -21.76 4.69
C PRO A 4 -3.80 -20.26 4.42
N LYS A 5 -2.97 -19.44 5.08
CA LYS A 5 -2.88 -18.02 4.72
C LYS A 5 -2.46 -17.90 3.25
N PRO A 6 -3.17 -17.12 2.43
CA PRO A 6 -2.74 -16.91 1.06
C PRO A 6 -1.38 -16.23 1.03
N GLN A 7 -0.60 -16.63 0.03
CA GLN A 7 0.73 -16.10 -0.22
C GLN A 7 0.68 -15.17 -1.41
N ILE A 8 1.60 -14.22 -1.45
CA ILE A 8 1.79 -13.36 -2.62
C ILE A 8 2.42 -14.21 -3.74
N ASP A 9 1.78 -14.19 -4.90
CA ASP A 9 2.27 -14.79 -6.14
C ASP A 9 3.03 -13.75 -6.98
N ARG A 10 2.47 -12.54 -7.09
CA ARG A 10 3.06 -11.44 -7.85
C ARG A 10 2.69 -10.07 -7.27
N ILE A 11 3.57 -9.10 -7.44
CA ILE A 11 3.36 -7.69 -7.12
C ILE A 11 3.50 -6.89 -8.41
N ALA A 12 2.67 -5.86 -8.59
CA ALA A 12 2.82 -4.90 -9.69
C ALA A 12 2.69 -3.48 -9.14
N ILE A 13 3.76 -2.69 -9.27
CA ILE A 13 3.76 -1.26 -8.96
C ILE A 13 3.12 -0.54 -10.14
N LEU A 14 2.06 0.23 -9.87
CA LEU A 14 1.24 0.87 -10.91
C LEU A 14 1.73 2.29 -11.25
N ASP A 15 2.35 2.95 -10.28
CA ASP A 15 2.87 4.32 -10.42
C ASP A 15 4.39 4.36 -10.61
N ASP A 16 4.86 5.45 -11.21
CA ASP A 16 6.29 5.76 -11.30
C ASP A 16 6.83 6.14 -9.91
N LEU A 17 7.83 5.39 -9.41
CA LEU A 17 8.46 5.64 -8.12
C LEU A 17 9.13 7.02 -8.01
N SER A 18 9.44 7.69 -9.13
CA SER A 18 9.94 9.07 -9.11
C SER A 18 8.91 10.08 -8.61
N CYS A 19 7.62 9.73 -8.62
CA CYS A 19 6.53 10.58 -8.14
C CYS A 19 6.29 10.48 -6.61
N GLN A 20 7.04 9.63 -5.90
CA GLN A 20 6.81 9.30 -4.48
C GLN A 20 6.83 10.49 -3.50
N HIS A 21 7.40 11.62 -3.89
CA HIS A 21 7.39 12.85 -3.08
C HIS A 21 6.13 13.70 -3.25
N THR A 22 5.30 13.39 -4.24
CA THR A 22 4.16 14.20 -4.65
C THR A 22 2.82 13.46 -4.60
N GLN A 23 2.85 12.13 -4.59
CA GLN A 23 1.67 11.27 -4.52
C GLN A 23 2.00 9.94 -3.84
N ALA A 24 0.95 9.19 -3.48
CA ALA A 24 1.07 7.79 -3.12
C ALA A 24 1.51 6.95 -4.35
N ILE A 25 2.11 5.79 -4.08
CA ILE A 25 2.47 4.80 -5.08
C ILE A 25 1.51 3.62 -4.95
N GLU A 26 0.66 3.45 -5.95
CA GLU A 26 -0.31 2.36 -6.02
C GLU A 26 0.35 1.03 -6.41
N VAL A 27 -0.11 -0.05 -5.76
CA VAL A 27 0.45 -1.39 -5.92
C VAL A 27 -0.67 -2.43 -5.95
N ASP A 28 -0.68 -3.23 -7.01
CA ASP A 28 -1.45 -4.46 -7.08
C ASP A 28 -0.70 -5.63 -6.43
N VAL A 29 -1.44 -6.45 -5.69
CA VAL A 29 -0.99 -7.68 -5.05
C VAL A 29 -1.83 -8.84 -5.57
N TYR A 30 -1.17 -9.80 -6.22
CA TYR A 30 -1.79 -11.01 -6.73
C TYR A 30 -1.50 -12.15 -5.76
N LEU A 31 -2.54 -12.78 -5.23
CA LEU A 31 -2.43 -13.88 -4.29
C LEU A 31 -2.54 -15.23 -5.01
N ASN A 32 -1.88 -16.24 -4.45
CA ASN A 32 -1.86 -17.60 -5.01
C ASN A 32 -3.23 -18.31 -5.05
N ASN A 33 -4.25 -17.76 -4.40
CA ASN A 33 -5.63 -18.23 -4.44
C ASN A 33 -6.45 -17.57 -5.58
N GLY A 34 -5.82 -16.76 -6.42
CA GLY A 34 -6.43 -16.05 -7.54
C GLY A 34 -7.02 -14.69 -7.18
N GLU A 35 -6.99 -14.25 -5.91
CA GLU A 35 -7.41 -12.91 -5.54
C GLU A 35 -6.42 -11.85 -6.07
N ARG A 36 -6.95 -10.78 -6.66
CA ARG A 36 -6.23 -9.55 -6.93
C ARG A 36 -6.63 -8.52 -5.88
N ARG A 37 -5.64 -7.89 -5.26
CA ARG A 37 -5.82 -6.91 -4.19
C ARG A 37 -4.96 -5.68 -4.48
N TRP A 38 -5.23 -4.59 -3.77
CA TRP A 38 -4.58 -3.30 -3.97
C TRP A 38 -4.27 -2.61 -2.65
N CYS A 39 -3.14 -1.93 -2.61
CA CYS A 39 -2.75 -1.03 -1.55
C CYS A 39 -1.94 0.12 -2.15
N TRP A 40 -1.61 1.13 -1.34
CA TRP A 40 -0.69 2.17 -1.75
C TRP A 40 0.33 2.46 -0.68
N PHE A 41 1.52 2.80 -1.15
CA PHE A 41 2.68 3.16 -0.35
C PHE A 41 2.85 4.67 -0.35
N THR A 42 3.36 5.20 0.75
CA THR A 42 3.74 6.61 0.85
C THR A 42 4.90 6.81 1.80
N ILE A 43 5.49 8.00 1.71
CA ILE A 43 6.52 8.48 2.62
C ILE A 43 5.98 9.68 3.40
N PRO A 44 6.43 9.91 4.65
CA PRO A 44 5.94 11.01 5.48
C PRO A 44 5.96 12.39 4.80
N GLN A 45 6.94 12.63 3.93
CA GLN A 45 7.11 13.88 3.20
C GLN A 45 5.95 14.14 2.23
N ALA A 46 5.46 13.10 1.55
CA ALA A 46 4.39 13.20 0.57
C ALA A 46 3.00 13.36 1.20
N LEU A 47 2.83 13.02 2.49
CA LEU A 47 1.55 13.18 3.18
C LEU A 47 1.03 14.63 3.20
N ASN A 48 1.86 15.63 2.92
CA ASN A 48 1.42 17.03 2.83
C ASN A 48 0.86 17.41 1.44
N THR A 49 0.91 16.52 0.45
CA THR A 49 0.63 16.88 -0.96
C THR A 49 -0.70 16.32 -1.48
N TYR A 50 -1.30 15.33 -0.81
CA TYR A 50 -2.54 14.69 -1.25
C TYR A 50 -3.40 14.19 -0.08
N GLY A 51 -4.65 13.82 -0.35
CA GLY A 51 -5.64 13.39 0.63
C GLY A 51 -6.88 14.30 0.64
N ASP A 52 -7.77 14.06 1.59
CA ASP A 52 -8.90 14.95 1.83
C ASP A 52 -8.43 16.18 2.60
N TRP A 53 -8.95 17.37 2.28
CA TRP A 53 -8.54 18.60 2.95
C TRP A 53 -9.46 18.93 4.11
N ILE A 54 -8.90 19.23 5.29
CA ILE A 54 -9.70 19.77 6.39
C ILE A 54 -10.21 21.16 6.00
N ALA A 55 -11.53 21.34 6.00
CA ALA A 55 -12.18 22.56 5.58
C ALA A 55 -11.60 23.80 6.27
N GLY A 56 -11.27 24.84 5.48
CA GLY A 56 -10.67 26.07 5.98
C GLY A 56 -9.16 25.97 6.29
N THR A 57 -8.51 24.85 5.99
CA THR A 57 -7.07 24.66 6.19
C THR A 57 -6.37 24.18 4.91
N LYS A 58 -5.04 24.04 4.98
CA LYS A 58 -4.21 23.34 3.98
C LYS A 58 -3.63 22.04 4.56
N ILE A 59 -4.31 21.43 5.51
CA ILE A 59 -3.87 20.19 6.14
C ILE A 59 -4.64 19.04 5.47
N PRO A 60 -3.96 18.16 4.73
CA PRO A 60 -4.58 16.94 4.23
C PRO A 60 -4.76 15.92 5.36
N PHE A 61 -5.73 15.03 5.22
CA PHE A 61 -5.94 13.89 6.10
C PHE A 61 -6.32 12.64 5.31
N HIS A 62 -6.02 11.49 5.91
CA HIS A 62 -6.41 10.17 5.41
C HIS A 62 -7.21 9.47 6.50
N HIS A 63 -8.44 9.07 6.17
CA HIS A 63 -9.32 8.36 7.09
C HIS A 63 -9.69 6.99 6.52
N SER A 64 -9.91 6.00 7.40
CA SER A 64 -10.34 4.65 7.03
C SER A 64 -9.51 4.01 5.90
N SER A 65 -8.19 4.24 5.92
CA SER A 65 -7.24 3.79 4.89
C SER A 65 -6.30 2.69 5.43
N PRO A 66 -6.80 1.49 5.78
CA PRO A 66 -5.95 0.40 6.28
C PRO A 66 -5.02 -0.15 5.20
N HIS A 67 -5.31 0.14 3.93
CA HIS A 67 -4.52 -0.19 2.76
C HIS A 67 -3.47 0.87 2.40
N MET A 68 -3.28 1.87 3.27
CA MET A 68 -2.15 2.80 3.23
C MET A 68 -0.97 2.22 4.01
N ILE A 69 0.19 2.09 3.37
CA ILE A 69 1.44 1.65 4.00
C ILE A 69 2.43 2.82 3.99
N VAL A 70 2.91 3.23 5.17
CA VAL A 70 3.85 4.34 5.32
C VAL A 70 5.26 3.82 5.54
N ILE A 71 6.18 4.19 4.67
CA ILE A 71 7.61 3.87 4.78
C ILE A 71 8.36 5.12 5.24
N ALA A 72 9.18 4.99 6.29
CA ALA A 72 9.87 6.14 6.89
C ALA A 72 10.97 6.76 6.00
N SER A 73 11.26 6.16 4.85
CA SER A 73 12.34 6.47 3.91
C SER A 73 11.82 6.37 2.48
N GLU A 74 12.70 6.56 1.49
CA GLU A 74 12.40 6.40 0.07
C GLU A 74 11.81 5.02 -0.23
N LEU A 75 10.82 5.00 -1.12
CA LEU A 75 10.27 3.82 -1.74
C LEU A 75 11.22 3.34 -2.84
N THR A 76 11.57 2.07 -2.73
CA THR A 76 12.17 1.30 -3.82
C THR A 76 11.31 0.07 -4.10
N GLU A 77 11.47 -0.52 -5.27
CA GLU A 77 10.80 -1.78 -5.60
C GLU A 77 11.14 -2.87 -4.57
N GLU A 78 12.41 -2.98 -4.16
CA GLU A 78 12.83 -3.98 -3.18
C GLU A 78 12.14 -3.79 -1.81
N LEU A 79 12.00 -2.53 -1.35
CA LEU A 79 11.33 -2.23 -0.08
C LEU A 79 9.83 -2.51 -0.13
N ILE A 80 9.16 -2.19 -1.25
CA ILE A 80 7.75 -2.52 -1.46
C ILE A 80 7.55 -4.04 -1.40
N HIS A 81 8.38 -4.79 -2.13
CA HIS A 81 8.32 -6.25 -2.15
C HIS A 81 8.59 -6.85 -0.76
N ALA A 82 9.64 -6.40 -0.07
CA ALA A 82 9.98 -6.89 1.26
C ALA A 82 8.87 -6.59 2.28
N THR A 83 8.28 -5.40 2.22
CA THR A 83 7.20 -5.00 3.13
C THR A 83 5.94 -5.84 2.92
N LEU A 84 5.54 -6.06 1.66
CA LEU A 84 4.36 -6.87 1.36
C LEU A 84 4.57 -8.34 1.76
N ASN A 85 5.76 -8.89 1.54
CA ASN A 85 6.09 -10.25 1.98
C ASN A 85 6.07 -10.37 3.51
N ASP A 86 6.63 -9.42 4.26
CA ASP A 86 6.52 -9.40 5.73
C ASP A 86 5.05 -9.36 6.20
N ILE A 87 4.22 -8.54 5.55
CA ILE A 87 2.80 -8.46 5.86
C ILE A 87 2.10 -9.82 5.60
N ALA A 88 2.39 -10.48 4.47
CA ALA A 88 1.78 -11.76 4.13
C ALA A 88 2.20 -12.89 5.09
N GLU A 89 3.48 -12.93 5.48
CA GLU A 89 4.01 -13.95 6.37
C GLU A 89 3.58 -13.71 7.82
N ASN A 90 3.80 -12.50 8.33
CA ASN A 90 3.78 -12.21 9.76
C ASN A 90 2.52 -11.45 10.21
N LYS A 91 1.75 -10.90 9.27
CA LYS A 91 0.57 -10.07 9.57
C LYS A 91 -0.65 -10.61 8.79
N ASP A 92 -1.57 -9.71 8.45
CA ASP A 92 -2.78 -10.01 7.67
C ASP A 92 -2.78 -9.15 6.41
N ILE A 93 -2.46 -9.77 5.27
CA ILE A 93 -2.46 -9.12 3.97
C ILE A 93 -3.86 -8.64 3.56
N HIS A 94 -4.93 -9.32 3.99
CA HIS A 94 -6.30 -8.91 3.70
C HIS A 94 -6.70 -7.63 4.42
N PHE A 95 -6.10 -7.36 5.59
CA PHE A 95 -6.32 -6.10 6.30
C PHE A 95 -5.56 -4.94 5.66
N ALA A 96 -4.34 -5.20 5.16
CA ALA A 96 -3.46 -4.19 4.56
C ALA A 96 -3.74 -3.92 3.07
N THR A 97 -4.75 -4.55 2.48
CA THR A 97 -5.08 -4.40 1.05
C THR A 97 -6.60 -4.48 0.83
N LEU A 98 -7.10 -3.81 -0.19
CA LEU A 98 -8.50 -3.91 -0.65
C LEU A 98 -8.62 -4.89 -1.81
N PRO A 99 -9.76 -5.56 -2.02
CA PRO A 99 -10.00 -6.31 -3.25
C PRO A 99 -9.98 -5.37 -4.46
N CYS A 100 -9.40 -5.81 -5.58
CA CYS A 100 -9.63 -5.17 -6.87
C CYS A 100 -10.91 -5.74 -7.49
N ASP A 101 -11.70 -4.87 -8.12
CA ASP A 101 -12.82 -5.29 -8.98
C ASP A 101 -12.32 -5.99 -10.27
#